data_AF-N1QNB9-F1
#
_entry.id   AF-N1QNB9-F1
#
_cell.length_a   1.000
_cell.length_b   1.000
_cell.length_c   1.000
_cell.angle_alpha   90.00
_cell.angle_beta   90.00
_cell.angle_gamma   90.00
#
_symmetry.space_group_name_H-M   'P 1'
#
loop_
_entity.id
_entity.type
_entity.pdbx_description
1 polymer ?
#
loop_
_entity_poly.entity_id
_entity_poly.type
_entity_poly.pdbx_seq_one_letter_code
_entity_poly.pdbx_strand_id
1 'polypeptide(L)'
;MLSEGRRGIDPIFSICEGILRLEVDKPTYERLGLSAGGVIRSITSTHGEGKKHEKSRFAIEIDLRSPKMVQGTKGWERVVWACKNVLNWSLTWLFVDFTVRGKKEMESNGGDATAPTTSPTATMREEGENPLQPFAPTLFTISPEIHKMSNVLVPIWPTPTQKVNNNNKKSSTTTPTNPTPDPIQSTELLEWISLAILGSPRISADDAMDSYLCRYSVPSCSVVGEQSPGSEGEVEEEEQQEKLSSQQI
;
A
#
# COMPACT_ATOMS: atom_id res chain seq x y z
N MET A 1 12.96 -6.98 -4.06
CA MET A 1 13.25 -8.40 -3.78
C MET A 1 12.67 -8.77 -2.43
N LEU A 2 12.12 -9.97 -2.30
CA LEU A 2 11.53 -10.48 -1.05
C LEU A 2 11.83 -11.98 -0.93
N SER A 3 12.31 -12.44 0.22
CA SER A 3 12.49 -13.86 0.49
C SER A 3 11.18 -14.54 0.88
N GLU A 4 11.15 -15.86 0.82
CA GLU A 4 10.13 -16.67 1.49
C GLU A 4 10.13 -16.48 3.02
N GLY A 5 9.02 -16.85 3.67
CA GLY A 5 8.86 -16.85 5.13
C GLY A 5 7.56 -16.19 5.61
N ARG A 6 7.15 -16.49 6.85
CA ARG A 6 6.00 -15.87 7.54
C ARG A 6 6.45 -14.81 8.56
N ARG A 7 5.90 -13.59 8.44
CA ARG A 7 6.23 -12.47 9.34
C ARG A 7 5.95 -12.85 10.79
N GLY A 8 6.90 -12.54 11.68
CA GLY A 8 6.86 -12.90 13.09
C GLY A 8 7.25 -14.34 13.44
N ILE A 9 7.34 -15.25 12.45
CA ILE A 9 7.60 -16.68 12.65
C ILE A 9 8.92 -17.11 12.01
N ASP A 10 9.12 -16.81 10.73
CA ASP A 10 10.32 -17.19 9.98
C ASP A 10 11.22 -15.95 9.81
N PRO A 11 12.53 -16.12 9.59
CA PRO A 11 13.35 -15.01 9.14
C PRO A 11 12.89 -14.53 7.75
N ILE A 12 12.79 -13.22 7.55
CA ILE A 12 12.38 -12.62 6.28
C ILE A 12 13.37 -11.54 5.88
N PHE A 13 13.72 -11.54 4.60
CA PHE A 13 14.63 -10.58 4.01
C PHE A 13 13.97 -9.87 2.86
N SER A 14 14.15 -8.56 2.77
CA SER A 14 13.68 -7.79 1.64
C SER A 14 14.68 -6.71 1.24
N ILE A 15 14.70 -6.42 -0.05
CA ILE A 15 15.39 -5.26 -0.61
C ILE A 15 14.35 -4.48 -1.38
N CYS A 16 14.01 -3.31 -0.87
CA CYS A 16 13.08 -2.40 -1.52
C CYS A 16 13.70 -1.00 -1.54
N GLU A 17 13.74 -0.37 -2.70
CA GLU A 17 14.27 0.97 -2.86
C GLU A 17 15.65 1.17 -2.18
N GLY A 18 16.57 0.21 -2.39
CA GLY A 18 17.92 0.28 -1.83
C GLY A 18 18.02 0.05 -0.32
N ILE A 19 16.91 -0.16 0.36
CA ILE A 19 16.89 -0.51 1.79
C ILE A 19 16.85 -2.04 1.90
N LEU A 20 17.88 -2.60 2.52
CA LEU A 20 17.93 -4.00 2.95
C LEU A 20 17.29 -4.11 4.33
N ARG A 21 16.20 -4.87 4.44
CA ARG A 21 15.53 -5.18 5.70
C ARG A 21 15.71 -6.64 6.05
N LEU A 22 16.17 -6.89 7.27
CA LEU A 22 16.37 -8.23 7.83
C LEU A 22 15.49 -8.39 9.07
N GLU A 23 14.49 -9.25 8.99
CA GLU A 23 13.67 -9.66 10.14
C GLU A 23 14.16 -11.02 10.63
N VAL A 24 14.70 -11.07 11.83
CA VAL A 24 15.33 -12.27 12.38
C VAL A 24 14.98 -12.47 13.86
N ASP A 25 15.24 -13.67 14.37
CA ASP A 25 15.16 -13.97 15.79
C ASP A 25 16.38 -13.43 16.55
N LYS A 26 16.27 -13.37 17.89
CA LYS A 26 17.33 -12.87 18.76
C LYS A 26 18.70 -13.56 18.53
N PRO A 27 18.80 -14.90 18.50
CA PRO A 27 20.10 -15.56 18.30
C PRO A 27 20.75 -15.23 16.95
N THR A 28 19.95 -15.08 15.88
CA THR A 28 20.49 -14.70 14.58
C THR A 28 20.90 -13.24 14.58
N TYR A 29 20.10 -12.34 15.16
CA TYR A 29 20.46 -10.93 15.33
C TYR A 29 21.82 -10.74 16.03
N GLU A 30 22.04 -11.43 17.14
CA GLU A 30 23.30 -11.35 17.90
C GLU A 30 24.49 -11.87 17.07
N ARG A 31 24.31 -12.96 16.32
CA ARG A 31 25.33 -13.50 15.42
C ARG A 31 25.65 -12.58 14.25
N LEU A 32 24.63 -11.88 13.71
CA LEU A 32 24.81 -10.93 12.61
C LEU A 32 25.71 -9.76 13.02
N GLY A 33 25.61 -9.28 14.26
CA GLY A 33 26.44 -8.18 14.76
C GLY A 33 26.38 -6.93 13.87
N LEU A 34 25.19 -6.61 13.34
CA LEU A 34 24.94 -5.48 12.42
C LEU A 34 24.50 -4.19 13.15
N SER A 35 24.88 -4.05 14.42
CA SER A 35 24.43 -2.98 15.33
C SER A 35 24.97 -1.58 15.02
N ALA A 36 25.85 -1.41 14.04
CA ALA A 36 26.63 -0.18 13.84
C ALA A 36 25.99 0.89 12.92
N GLY A 37 24.73 0.74 12.49
CA GLY A 37 24.11 1.77 11.65
C GLY A 37 22.70 1.53 11.12
N GLY A 38 22.04 0.44 11.52
CA GLY A 38 20.66 0.18 11.12
C GLY A 38 19.66 0.58 12.20
N VAL A 39 18.48 1.05 11.80
CA VAL A 39 17.36 1.24 12.73
C VAL A 39 16.96 -0.15 13.22
N ILE A 40 17.26 -0.44 14.49
CA ILE A 40 16.86 -1.69 15.14
C ILE A 40 15.49 -1.46 15.76
N ARG A 41 14.46 -2.11 15.22
CA ARG A 41 13.14 -2.14 15.85
C ARG A 41 12.92 -3.51 16.46
N SER A 42 12.67 -3.57 17.77
CA SER A 42 12.07 -4.75 18.37
C SER A 42 10.64 -4.84 17.82
N ILE A 43 10.36 -5.90 17.09
CA ILE A 43 9.05 -6.19 16.50
C ILE A 43 8.41 -7.32 17.30
N THR A 44 8.23 -7.13 18.61
CA THR A 44 7.44 -8.05 19.43
C THR A 44 6.00 -7.53 19.47
N SER A 45 5.01 -8.39 19.19
CA SER A 45 3.61 -8.04 18.92
C SER A 45 2.98 -7.27 20.10
N THR A 46 2.14 -6.24 19.96
CA THR A 46 0.81 -6.21 19.34
C THR A 46 0.03 -7.52 19.47
N HIS A 47 -0.03 -8.12 20.66
CA HIS A 47 -1.24 -8.70 21.26
C HIS A 47 -0.89 -9.42 22.57
N GLY A 48 -1.30 -8.82 23.69
CA GLY A 48 -1.43 -9.53 24.97
C GLY A 48 -0.29 -9.26 25.95
N GLU A 49 -0.51 -8.24 26.79
CA GLU A 49 0.06 -8.19 28.13
C GLU A 49 -0.15 -9.55 28.81
N GLY A 50 0.90 -10.38 28.93
CA GLY A 50 0.83 -11.59 29.77
C GLY A 50 1.49 -12.89 29.28
N LYS A 51 2.12 -12.97 28.10
CA LYS A 51 2.83 -14.22 27.70
C LYS A 51 4.35 -14.06 27.80
N LYS A 52 4.91 -14.54 28.92
CA LYS A 52 6.34 -14.60 29.28
C LYS A 52 7.24 -15.41 28.31
N HIS A 53 6.69 -15.96 27.23
CA HIS A 53 7.40 -16.82 26.26
C HIS A 53 7.31 -16.33 24.81
N GLU A 54 7.03 -15.05 24.57
CA GLU A 54 7.07 -14.53 23.20
C GLU A 54 8.53 -14.34 22.74
N LYS A 55 8.89 -15.03 21.64
CA LYS A 55 10.23 -14.94 21.06
C LYS A 55 10.41 -13.54 20.46
N SER A 56 11.24 -12.71 21.10
CA SER A 56 11.57 -11.38 20.59
C SER A 56 12.14 -11.46 19.17
N ARG A 57 11.63 -10.61 18.29
CA ARG A 57 12.05 -10.48 16.90
C ARG A 57 12.70 -9.13 16.66
N PHE A 58 13.71 -9.11 15.82
CA PHE A 58 14.49 -7.92 15.50
C PHE A 58 14.38 -7.63 14.01
N ALA A 59 14.05 -6.38 13.68
CA ALA A 59 14.14 -5.86 12.34
C ALA A 59 15.36 -4.94 12.25
N ILE A 60 16.28 -5.24 11.33
CA ILE A 60 17.43 -4.40 10.97
C ILE A 60 17.14 -3.80 9.60
N GLU A 61 17.21 -2.47 9.49
CA GLU A 61 17.13 -1.76 8.21
C GLU A 61 18.46 -1.10 7.87
N ILE A 62 18.99 -1.38 6.67
CA ILE A 62 20.26 -0.86 6.19
C ILE A 62 20.02 -0.20 4.84
N ASP A 63 20.33 1.09 4.73
CA ASP A 63 20.33 1.80 3.47
C ASP A 63 21.61 1.48 2.67
N LEU A 64 21.47 0.63 1.65
CA LEU A 64 22.56 0.22 0.76
C LEU A 64 22.99 1.34 -0.21
N ARG A 65 22.21 2.42 -0.35
CA ARG A 65 22.55 3.58 -1.20
C ARG A 65 23.36 4.62 -0.44
N SER A 66 23.46 4.49 0.89
CA SER A 66 24.23 5.40 1.71
C SER A 66 25.72 5.39 1.30
N PRO A 67 26.41 6.55 1.28
CA PRO A 67 27.86 6.60 1.04
C PRO A 67 28.69 5.75 2.03
N LYS A 68 28.12 5.35 3.17
CA LYS A 68 28.74 4.47 4.15
C LYS A 68 28.64 2.97 3.78
N MET A 69 27.89 2.61 2.74
CA MET A 69 27.63 1.24 2.29
C MET A 69 28.27 0.96 0.93
N VAL A 70 29.50 1.45 0.74
CA VAL A 70 30.32 1.17 -0.44
C VAL A 70 31.42 0.16 -0.12
N GLN A 71 31.93 -0.53 -1.14
CA GLN A 71 33.01 -1.49 -0.99
C GLN A 71 34.23 -0.87 -0.27
N GLY A 72 34.77 -1.58 0.72
CA GLY A 72 35.90 -1.14 1.55
C GLY A 72 35.53 -0.40 2.84
N THR A 73 34.24 -0.09 3.08
CA THR A 73 33.82 0.40 4.39
C THR A 73 33.55 -0.76 5.35
N LYS A 74 33.79 -0.53 6.65
CA LYS A 74 33.50 -1.53 7.70
C LYS A 74 32.04 -1.99 7.69
N GLY A 75 31.11 -1.08 7.40
CA GLY A 75 29.68 -1.39 7.32
C GLY A 75 29.36 -2.35 6.18
N TRP A 76 29.87 -2.06 4.98
CA TRP A 76 29.72 -2.93 3.82
C TRP A 76 30.36 -4.31 4.05
N GLU A 77 31.61 -4.34 4.51
CA GLU A 77 32.33 -5.59 4.78
C GLU A 77 31.60 -6.44 5.82
N ARG A 78 31.01 -5.82 6.83
CA ARG A 78 30.23 -6.54 7.84
C ARG A 78 28.96 -7.15 7.27
N VAL A 79 28.25 -6.46 6.38
CA VAL A 79 27.07 -7.01 5.67
C VAL A 79 27.49 -8.20 4.81
N VAL A 80 28.57 -8.08 4.03
CA VAL A 80 29.09 -9.20 3.23
C VAL A 80 29.47 -10.38 4.12
N TRP A 81 30.13 -10.14 5.25
CA TRP A 81 30.46 -11.19 6.22
C TRP A 81 29.20 -11.86 6.76
N ALA A 82 28.18 -11.09 7.13
CA ALA A 82 26.93 -11.61 7.65
C ALA A 82 26.24 -12.54 6.63
N CYS A 83 26.18 -12.15 5.36
CA CYS A 83 25.64 -12.98 4.29
C CYS A 83 26.45 -14.27 4.06
N LYS A 84 27.77 -14.23 4.21
CA LYS A 84 28.64 -15.40 3.98
C LYS A 84 28.69 -16.38 5.15
N ASN A 85 28.56 -15.89 6.39
CA ASN A 85 28.85 -16.68 7.58
C ASN A 85 27.62 -16.99 8.43
N VAL A 86 26.60 -16.14 8.37
CA VAL A 86 25.38 -16.29 9.19
C VAL A 86 24.19 -16.61 8.29
N LEU A 87 23.92 -15.76 7.29
CA LEU A 87 22.80 -15.92 6.35
C LEU A 87 23.18 -16.77 5.14
N ASN A 88 23.84 -17.90 5.39
CA ASN A 88 24.44 -18.75 4.35
C ASN A 88 23.55 -19.92 3.93
N TRP A 89 22.28 -19.90 4.29
CA TRP A 89 21.30 -20.90 3.87
C TRP A 89 20.60 -20.48 2.57
N SER A 90 20.13 -21.47 1.81
CA SER A 90 19.37 -21.23 0.58
C SER A 90 17.96 -20.75 0.89
N LEU A 91 17.46 -19.82 0.10
CA LEU A 91 16.10 -19.28 0.19
C LEU A 91 15.49 -19.11 -1.19
N THR A 92 14.18 -19.24 -1.25
CA THR A 92 13.39 -18.81 -2.41
C THR A 92 13.20 -17.29 -2.37
N TRP A 93 13.42 -16.63 -3.50
CA TRP A 93 13.29 -15.18 -3.63
C TRP A 93 12.29 -14.80 -4.72
N LEU A 94 11.42 -13.84 -4.40
CA LEU A 94 10.66 -13.08 -5.38
C LEU A 94 11.47 -11.86 -5.83
N PHE A 95 11.74 -11.80 -7.13
CA PHE A 95 12.46 -10.72 -7.80
C PHE A 95 11.56 -10.06 -8.84
N VAL A 96 11.68 -8.73 -8.98
CA VAL A 96 11.02 -7.98 -10.05
C VAL A 96 12.11 -7.33 -10.88
N ASP A 97 12.15 -7.68 -12.16
CA ASP A 97 13.06 -7.08 -13.13
C ASP A 97 12.44 -5.81 -13.73
N PHE A 98 13.06 -4.67 -13.47
CA PHE A 98 12.61 -3.38 -14.03
C PHE A 98 13.26 -3.06 -15.39
N THR A 99 14.27 -3.83 -15.82
CA THR A 99 14.99 -3.57 -17.08
C THR A 99 14.15 -3.86 -18.32
N VAL A 100 13.13 -4.71 -18.20
CA VAL A 100 12.19 -5.08 -19.28
C VAL A 100 11.40 -3.87 -19.80
N ARG A 101 11.14 -2.86 -18.97
CA ARG A 101 10.40 -1.66 -19.41
C ARG A 101 11.26 -0.73 -20.26
N GLY A 102 12.53 -0.54 -19.90
CA GLY A 102 13.41 0.43 -20.56
C GLY A 102 13.80 0.05 -22.00
N LYS A 103 13.89 -1.25 -22.32
CA LYS A 103 14.22 -1.71 -23.69
C LYS A 103 13.07 -1.45 -24.67
N LYS A 104 11.82 -1.65 -24.23
CA LYS A 104 10.62 -1.54 -25.08
C LYS A 104 10.33 -0.10 -25.53
N GLU A 105 10.71 0.88 -24.71
CA GLU A 105 10.59 2.30 -25.05
C GLU A 105 11.64 2.73 -26.10
N MET A 106 12.84 2.16 -26.05
CA MET A 106 13.94 2.52 -26.97
C MET A 106 13.79 1.90 -28.37
N GLU A 107 13.26 0.68 -28.47
CA GLU A 107 13.03 0.00 -29.75
C GLU A 107 11.86 0.59 -30.57
N SER A 108 10.96 1.35 -29.93
CA SER A 108 9.79 1.93 -30.61
C SER A 108 10.07 3.19 -31.45
N ASN A 109 11.31 3.69 -31.47
CA ASN A 109 11.69 4.94 -32.16
C ASN A 109 12.72 4.79 -33.30
N GLY A 110 12.99 3.56 -33.79
CA GLY A 110 14.08 3.31 -34.75
C GLY A 110 13.64 2.74 -36.09
N GLY A 111 12.79 3.46 -36.85
CA GLY A 111 12.59 3.18 -38.27
C GLY A 111 13.53 4.03 -39.12
N ASP A 112 14.69 3.50 -39.52
CA ASP A 112 15.15 3.47 -40.91
C ASP A 112 16.44 2.64 -41.03
N ALA A 113 16.55 1.86 -42.10
CA ALA A 113 17.62 0.90 -42.33
C ALA A 113 18.67 1.46 -43.29
N THR A 114 19.91 1.68 -42.83
CA THR A 114 21.08 1.65 -43.72
C THR A 114 22.37 1.35 -42.93
N ALA A 115 23.03 0.23 -43.22
CA ALA A 115 24.42 -0.06 -42.84
C ALA A 115 25.38 0.67 -43.82
N PRO A 116 26.65 1.02 -43.48
CA PRO A 116 27.69 0.01 -43.24
C PRO A 116 28.83 0.36 -42.23
N THR A 117 29.49 -0.71 -41.75
CA THR A 117 30.95 -0.92 -41.53
C THR A 117 31.84 0.24 -41.04
N THR A 118 32.39 0.16 -39.82
CA THR A 118 33.78 -0.25 -39.44
C THR A 118 34.07 0.21 -38.00
N SER A 119 34.58 -0.68 -37.13
CA SER A 119 35.04 -0.34 -35.77
C SER A 119 36.29 0.57 -35.77
N PRO A 120 36.59 1.28 -34.67
CA PRO A 120 37.47 0.68 -33.66
C PRO A 120 37.11 0.98 -32.20
N THR A 121 37.35 -0.01 -31.35
CA THR A 121 37.86 0.12 -29.98
C THR A 121 37.04 1.00 -29.01
N ALA A 122 35.92 0.45 -28.54
CA ALA A 122 35.46 0.65 -27.18
C ALA A 122 35.25 -0.74 -26.59
N THR A 123 35.97 -1.05 -25.53
CA THR A 123 35.92 -2.31 -24.78
C THR A 123 34.49 -2.79 -24.60
N MET A 124 34.20 -3.92 -25.23
CA MET A 124 33.01 -4.74 -25.06
C MET A 124 32.74 -4.91 -23.56
N ARG A 125 31.76 -4.16 -23.03
CA ARG A 125 31.01 -4.63 -21.88
C ARG A 125 30.05 -5.64 -22.48
N GLU A 126 30.31 -6.92 -22.26
CA GLU A 126 29.35 -7.97 -22.56
C GLU A 126 27.97 -7.50 -22.11
N GLU A 127 26.98 -7.61 -23.00
CA GLU A 127 25.57 -7.46 -22.65
C GLU A 127 25.28 -8.49 -21.57
N GLY A 128 25.51 -8.08 -20.33
CA GLY A 128 25.71 -9.00 -19.22
C GLY A 128 24.50 -9.89 -19.09
N GLU A 129 24.74 -11.19 -19.18
CA GLU A 129 23.79 -12.23 -18.80
C GLU A 129 23.09 -11.81 -17.51
N ASN A 130 21.78 -12.06 -17.44
CA ASN A 130 21.01 -11.73 -16.26
C ASN A 130 21.75 -12.33 -15.04
N PRO A 131 22.14 -11.55 -14.02
CA PRO A 131 22.95 -12.06 -12.91
C PRO A 131 22.23 -13.16 -12.11
N LEU A 132 20.92 -13.33 -12.34
CA LEU A 132 20.12 -14.39 -11.76
C LEU A 132 20.10 -15.68 -12.60
N GLN A 133 20.56 -15.67 -13.86
CA GLN A 133 20.57 -16.81 -14.76
C GLN A 133 21.25 -18.06 -14.18
N PRO A 134 22.38 -17.97 -13.44
CA PRO A 134 23.00 -19.11 -12.78
C PRO A 134 22.11 -19.81 -11.74
N PHE A 135 21.07 -19.11 -11.24
CA PHE A 135 20.15 -19.62 -10.23
C PHE A 135 18.85 -20.21 -10.82
N ALA A 136 18.76 -20.33 -12.16
CA ALA A 136 17.62 -20.89 -12.88
C ALA A 136 16.25 -20.32 -12.40
N PRO A 137 16.02 -18.99 -12.51
CA PRO A 137 14.82 -18.36 -11.97
C PRO A 137 13.57 -18.79 -12.76
N THR A 138 12.46 -18.98 -12.05
CA THR A 138 11.16 -19.17 -12.68
C THR A 138 10.59 -17.81 -13.07
N LEU A 139 10.37 -17.58 -14.37
CA LEU A 139 9.86 -16.32 -14.88
C LEU A 139 8.33 -16.31 -14.88
N PHE A 140 7.74 -15.32 -14.21
CA PHE A 140 6.29 -15.09 -14.20
C PHE A 140 5.97 -13.80 -14.96
N THR A 141 5.17 -13.91 -16.01
CA THR A 141 4.63 -12.75 -16.72
C THR A 141 3.24 -12.47 -16.18
N ILE A 142 3.07 -11.34 -15.49
CA ILE A 142 1.77 -10.91 -14.97
C ILE A 142 1.02 -10.23 -16.12
N SER A 143 -0.08 -10.83 -16.56
CA SER A 143 -1.05 -10.17 -17.44
C SER A 143 -2.16 -9.56 -16.59
N PRO A 144 -2.47 -8.26 -16.74
CA PRO A 144 -3.59 -7.68 -16.04
C PRO A 144 -4.90 -8.30 -16.55
N GLU A 145 -5.81 -8.61 -15.63
CA GLU A 145 -7.17 -9.00 -15.96
C GLU A 145 -8.05 -7.76 -15.91
N ILE A 146 -8.67 -7.39 -17.03
CA ILE A 146 -9.46 -6.16 -17.16
C ILE A 146 -10.94 -6.52 -17.22
N HIS A 147 -11.66 -6.18 -16.16
CA HIS A 147 -13.11 -6.35 -16.06
C HIS A 147 -13.79 -5.01 -16.31
N LYS A 148 -14.78 -4.98 -17.22
CA LYS A 148 -15.61 -3.79 -17.46
C LYS A 148 -16.95 -3.99 -16.80
N MET A 149 -17.36 -3.02 -15.98
CA MET A 149 -18.65 -3.00 -15.31
C MET A 149 -19.47 -1.84 -15.88
N SER A 150 -20.73 -2.10 -16.26
CA SER A 150 -21.68 -1.09 -16.75
C SER A 150 -22.61 -0.65 -15.63
N ASN A 151 -23.13 0.58 -15.73
CA ASN A 151 -24.12 1.14 -14.79
C ASN A 151 -23.70 1.10 -13.31
N VAL A 152 -22.40 1.27 -13.05
CA VAL A 152 -21.87 1.28 -11.68
C VAL A 152 -22.08 2.66 -11.05
N LEU A 153 -22.63 2.66 -9.84
CA LEU A 153 -22.68 3.81 -8.96
C LEU A 153 -21.30 4.03 -8.33
N VAL A 154 -20.74 5.22 -8.52
CA VAL A 154 -19.39 5.59 -8.07
C VAL A 154 -19.50 6.63 -6.96
N PRO A 155 -18.80 6.47 -5.82
CA PRO A 155 -18.79 7.48 -4.78
C PRO A 155 -18.12 8.75 -5.26
N ILE A 156 -18.45 9.88 -4.62
CA ILE A 156 -17.71 11.12 -4.81
C ILE A 156 -16.30 10.90 -4.26
N TRP A 157 -15.28 11.14 -5.07
CA TRP A 157 -13.89 11.02 -4.63
C TRP A 157 -13.55 12.19 -3.71
N PRO A 158 -12.93 11.94 -2.54
CA PRO A 158 -12.49 13.02 -1.67
C PRO A 158 -11.48 13.88 -2.44
N THR A 159 -11.84 15.14 -2.69
CA THR A 159 -10.89 16.10 -3.27
C THR A 159 -9.90 16.52 -2.18
N PRO A 160 -8.59 16.54 -2.46
CA PRO A 160 -7.63 17.12 -1.53
C PRO A 160 -8.03 18.58 -1.32
N THR A 161 -8.53 18.91 -0.14
CA THR A 161 -9.05 20.24 0.16
C THR A 161 -7.97 21.29 -0.12
N GLN A 162 -8.30 22.21 -1.03
CA GLN A 162 -7.52 23.41 -1.30
C GLN A 162 -7.40 24.19 0.02
N LYS A 163 -6.16 24.58 0.36
CA LYS A 163 -5.81 25.35 1.57
C LYS A 163 -6.91 26.35 1.91
N VAL A 164 -7.59 26.15 3.04
CA VAL A 164 -8.52 27.14 3.58
C VAL A 164 -7.72 28.42 3.84
N ASN A 165 -7.97 29.44 3.03
CA ASN A 165 -7.33 30.75 3.17
C ASN A 165 -7.96 31.44 4.39
N ASN A 166 -7.44 31.15 5.58
CA ASN A 166 -7.87 31.77 6.83
C ASN A 166 -7.38 33.22 6.91
N ASN A 167 -8.03 34.14 6.18
CA ASN A 167 -7.74 35.57 6.29
C ASN A 167 -8.45 36.27 7.46
N ASN A 168 -9.14 35.55 8.35
CA ASN A 168 -9.76 36.17 9.53
C ASN A 168 -9.86 35.21 10.74
N LYS A 169 -8.82 35.19 11.60
CA LYS A 169 -8.97 35.23 13.07
C LYS A 169 -7.60 35.17 13.77
N LYS A 170 -7.33 36.22 14.56
CA LYS A 170 -6.35 36.20 15.65
C LYS A 170 -6.83 35.21 16.72
N SER A 171 -6.12 34.09 16.92
CA SER A 171 -5.89 33.49 18.24
C SER A 171 -4.99 32.25 18.14
N SER A 172 -3.82 32.37 18.75
CA SER A 172 -3.01 31.33 19.42
C SER A 172 -2.95 29.91 18.84
N THR A 173 -1.74 29.55 18.40
CA THR A 173 -1.08 28.25 18.56
C THR A 173 -1.93 27.01 18.29
N THR A 174 -2.00 26.58 17.03
CA THR A 174 -2.11 25.15 16.72
C THR A 174 -1.48 24.89 15.36
N THR A 175 -0.62 23.88 15.36
CA THR A 175 0.17 23.29 14.27
C THR A 175 -0.61 23.22 12.94
N PRO A 176 0.04 23.38 11.77
CA PRO A 176 -0.62 23.11 10.49
C PRO A 176 -0.91 21.61 10.39
N THR A 177 -2.07 21.18 10.90
CA THR A 177 -2.56 19.82 10.76
C THR A 177 -3.01 19.66 9.32
N ASN A 178 -2.30 18.81 8.56
CA ASN A 178 -2.87 18.21 7.35
C ASN A 178 -4.28 17.69 7.69
N PRO A 179 -5.27 17.83 6.79
CA PRO A 179 -6.59 17.27 7.03
C PRO A 179 -6.44 15.74 7.11
N THR A 180 -6.52 15.19 8.32
CA THR A 180 -6.62 13.74 8.52
C THR A 180 -7.92 13.29 7.86
N PRO A 181 -7.90 12.31 6.94
CA PRO A 181 -9.12 11.78 6.35
C PRO A 181 -10.07 11.29 7.45
N ASP A 182 -11.36 11.57 7.33
CA ASP A 182 -12.35 11.03 8.24
C ASP A 182 -12.29 9.48 8.19
N PRO A 183 -12.06 8.79 9.32
CA PRO A 183 -12.01 7.33 9.35
C PRO A 183 -13.30 6.67 8.87
N ILE A 184 -14.46 7.33 9.04
CA ILE A 184 -15.75 6.80 8.57
C ILE A 184 -15.77 6.81 7.03
N GLN A 185 -15.49 7.96 6.41
CA GLN A 185 -15.41 8.07 4.95
C GLN A 185 -14.39 7.11 4.33
N SER A 186 -13.25 6.91 5.01
CA SER A 186 -12.21 5.97 4.56
C SER A 186 -12.69 4.52 4.59
N THR A 187 -13.50 4.16 5.60
CA THR A 187 -14.05 2.82 5.76
C THR A 187 -15.12 2.53 4.72
N GLU A 188 -16.04 3.48 4.51
CA GLU A 188 -17.09 3.38 3.49
C GLU A 188 -16.51 3.28 2.07
N LEU A 189 -15.47 4.07 1.76
CA LEU A 189 -14.77 4.00 0.48
C LEU A 189 -14.06 2.64 0.30
N LEU A 190 -13.41 2.12 1.35
CA LEU A 190 -12.75 0.81 1.30
C LEU A 190 -13.78 -0.32 1.07
N GLU A 191 -14.96 -0.21 1.67
CA GLU A 191 -16.05 -1.15 1.44
C GLU A 191 -16.51 -1.09 -0.04
N TRP A 192 -16.75 0.10 -0.59
CA TRP A 192 -17.09 0.25 -2.01
C TRP A 192 -16.02 -0.34 -2.94
N ILE A 193 -14.73 -0.06 -2.70
CA ILE A 193 -13.62 -0.61 -3.49
C ILE A 193 -13.62 -2.15 -3.40
N SER A 194 -13.86 -2.70 -2.22
CA SER A 194 -13.90 -4.15 -2.02
C SER A 194 -15.05 -4.78 -2.83
N LEU A 195 -16.24 -4.17 -2.82
CA LEU A 195 -17.37 -4.62 -3.63
C LEU A 195 -17.09 -4.53 -5.13
N ALA A 196 -16.38 -3.49 -5.58
CA ALA A 196 -15.95 -3.34 -6.97
C ALA A 196 -14.94 -4.42 -7.39
N ILE A 197 -13.96 -4.74 -6.54
CA ILE A 197 -13.00 -5.83 -6.79
C ILE A 197 -13.71 -7.18 -6.90
N LEU A 198 -14.75 -7.41 -6.09
CA LEU A 198 -15.55 -8.63 -6.14
C LEU A 198 -16.54 -8.70 -7.32
N GLY A 199 -16.72 -7.60 -8.07
CA GLY A 199 -17.75 -7.53 -9.11
C GLY A 199 -19.17 -7.62 -8.53
N SER A 200 -19.39 -7.15 -7.31
CA SER A 200 -20.67 -7.28 -6.60
C SER A 200 -21.80 -6.52 -7.33
N PRO A 201 -23.03 -7.06 -7.40
CA PRO A 201 -24.17 -6.33 -7.96
C PRO A 201 -24.58 -5.13 -7.10
N ARG A 202 -24.14 -5.04 -5.83
CA ARG A 202 -24.52 -3.98 -4.88
C ARG A 202 -24.07 -2.57 -5.26
N ILE A 203 -23.14 -2.46 -6.21
CA ILE A 203 -22.70 -1.18 -6.77
C ILE A 203 -23.38 -0.86 -8.10
N SER A 204 -24.25 -1.73 -8.61
CA SER A 204 -25.01 -1.49 -9.85
C SER A 204 -26.21 -0.58 -9.56
N ALA A 205 -26.48 0.35 -10.47
CA ALA A 205 -27.69 1.19 -10.43
C ALA A 205 -28.97 0.36 -10.65
N ASP A 206 -28.85 -0.78 -11.32
CA ASP A 206 -29.97 -1.67 -11.65
C ASP A 206 -30.25 -2.70 -10.55
N ASP A 207 -29.56 -2.61 -9.41
CA ASP A 207 -29.68 -3.57 -8.33
C ASP A 207 -30.99 -3.41 -7.54
N ALA A 208 -31.75 -4.50 -7.40
CA ALA A 208 -33.06 -4.52 -6.76
C ALA A 208 -33.01 -5.26 -5.41
N MET A 209 -31.98 -5.01 -4.61
CA MET A 209 -31.88 -5.65 -3.29
C MET A 209 -32.87 -5.06 -2.29
N ASP A 210 -33.50 -5.93 -1.51
CA ASP A 210 -34.33 -5.51 -0.38
C ASP A 210 -33.47 -4.79 0.68
N SER A 211 -33.90 -3.60 1.07
CA SER A 211 -33.23 -2.76 2.09
C SER A 211 -33.24 -3.39 3.49
N TYR A 212 -34.17 -4.31 3.76
CA TYR A 212 -34.16 -5.11 4.99
C TYR A 212 -33.05 -6.17 5.00
N LEU A 213 -32.63 -6.65 3.82
CA LEU A 213 -31.58 -7.66 3.66
C LEU A 213 -30.20 -7.04 3.44
N CYS A 214 -30.12 -5.87 2.81
CA CYS A 214 -28.87 -5.15 2.58
C CYS A 214 -29.05 -3.65 2.80
N ARG A 215 -28.26 -3.09 3.72
CA ARG A 215 -28.25 -1.64 4.02
C ARG A 215 -27.14 -0.88 3.30
N TYR A 216 -26.36 -1.58 2.49
CA TYR A 216 -25.26 -0.97 1.77
C TYR A 216 -25.80 0.10 0.82
N SER A 217 -25.20 1.29 0.88
CA SER A 217 -25.46 2.38 -0.05
C SER A 217 -24.14 2.97 -0.51
N VAL A 218 -24.15 3.57 -1.71
CA VAL A 218 -22.93 4.14 -2.29
C VAL A 218 -22.54 5.38 -1.48
N PRO A 219 -21.29 5.47 -0.99
CA PRO A 219 -20.89 6.58 -0.12
C PRO A 219 -20.99 7.94 -0.81
N SER A 220 -21.66 8.89 -0.18
CA SER A 220 -21.62 10.30 -0.57
C SER A 220 -20.53 11.00 0.25
N CYS A 221 -19.30 11.05 -0.26
CA CYS A 221 -18.23 11.81 0.39
C CYS A 221 -18.54 13.30 0.29
N SER A 222 -19.32 13.85 1.22
CA SER A 222 -19.58 15.28 1.30
C SER A 222 -18.36 15.99 1.89
N VAL A 223 -17.95 17.09 1.25
CA VAL A 223 -17.14 18.09 1.92
C VAL A 223 -18.02 18.66 3.03
N VAL A 224 -17.64 18.43 4.30
CA VAL A 224 -18.34 19.03 5.44
C VAL A 224 -18.34 20.55 5.23
N GLY A 225 -19.49 21.10 4.82
CA GLY A 225 -19.59 22.50 4.37
C GLY A 225 -20.91 22.93 3.76
N GLU A 226 -21.81 22.02 3.38
CA GLU A 226 -23.17 22.39 2.98
C GLU A 226 -24.18 21.87 4.01
N GLN A 227 -24.55 22.74 4.95
CA GLN A 227 -25.85 22.63 5.61
C GLN A 227 -26.91 22.79 4.53
N SER A 228 -27.65 21.73 4.25
CA SER A 228 -28.86 21.82 3.44
C SER A 228 -29.85 22.77 4.12
N PRO A 229 -30.36 23.80 3.45
CA PRO A 229 -31.40 24.67 4.01
C PRO A 229 -32.74 23.91 4.08
N GLY A 230 -33.55 24.30 5.06
CA GLY A 230 -34.72 23.60 5.56
C GLY A 230 -35.74 23.11 4.52
N SER A 231 -36.30 21.94 4.83
CA SER A 231 -37.68 21.61 4.50
C SER A 231 -38.47 21.63 5.81
N GLU A 232 -38.91 22.83 6.20
CA GLU A 232 -40.12 22.97 7.02
C GLU A 232 -41.28 22.50 6.14
N GLY A 233 -41.86 21.36 6.49
CA GLY A 233 -43.09 20.84 5.92
C GLY A 233 -44.17 20.90 6.99
N GLU A 234 -45.20 21.67 6.70
CA GLU A 234 -46.40 21.95 7.48
C GLU A 234 -46.95 20.73 8.24
N VAL A 235 -47.12 20.89 9.55
CA VAL A 235 -48.07 20.10 10.35
C VAL A 235 -49.19 21.07 10.67
N GLU A 236 -50.17 21.16 9.78
CA GLU A 236 -51.46 21.77 10.10
C GLU A 236 -52.35 20.75 10.82
N GLU A 237 -53.03 21.29 11.82
CA GLU A 237 -53.83 20.63 12.85
C GLU A 237 -55.10 19.98 12.27
N GLU A 238 -55.32 18.69 12.54
CA GLU A 238 -56.64 18.06 12.46
C GLU A 238 -56.92 17.25 13.74
N GLU A 239 -56.99 17.96 14.87
CA GLU A 239 -57.65 17.49 16.08
C GLU A 239 -59.03 18.14 16.16
N GLN A 240 -60.05 17.55 15.50
CA GLN A 240 -61.49 17.75 15.80
C GLN A 240 -62.44 16.94 14.91
N GLN A 241 -62.43 15.60 14.95
CA GLN A 241 -63.64 14.85 14.53
C GLN A 241 -63.73 13.42 15.08
N GLU A 242 -63.55 13.20 16.39
CA GLU A 242 -63.99 11.94 17.00
C GLU A 242 -64.54 12.11 18.43
N LYS A 243 -65.43 13.10 18.59
CA LYS A 243 -66.35 13.19 19.72
C LYS A 243 -67.76 13.51 19.24
N LEU A 244 -68.35 12.64 18.42
CA LEU A 244 -69.79 12.58 18.14
C LEU A 244 -70.15 11.19 17.58
N SER A 245 -69.82 10.11 18.28
CA SER A 245 -70.42 8.79 18.01
C SER A 245 -70.48 7.85 19.22
N SER A 246 -70.46 8.37 20.45
CA SER A 246 -70.66 7.53 21.65
C SER A 246 -71.34 8.31 22.77
N GLN A 247 -72.62 8.62 22.58
CA GLN A 247 -73.62 8.75 23.64
C GLN A 247 -75.02 8.79 23.00
N GLN A 248 -75.47 7.62 22.53
CA GLN A 248 -76.90 7.36 22.36
C GLN A 248 -77.13 5.84 22.45
N ILE A 249 -77.28 5.36 23.67
CA ILE A 249 -78.36 4.52 24.24
C ILE A 249 -78.05 4.38 25.73
#